data_AF-K1Z1U9-F1
#
_entry.id   AF-K1Z1U9-F1
#
_cell.length_a   1.000
_cell.length_b   1.000
_cell.length_c   1.000
_cell.angle_alpha   90.00
_cell.angle_beta   90.00
_cell.angle_gamma   90.00
#
_symmetry.space_group_name_H-M   'P 1'
#
loop_
_entity.id
_entity.type
_entity.pdbx_description
1 polymer ?
#
loop_
_entity_poly.entity_id
_entity_poly.type
_entity_poly.pdbx_seq_one_letter_code
_entity_poly.pdbx_strand_id
1 'polypeptide(L)' 'PRVGQQEIMFGRPDDVEVKFEKLLSFYKNIIPNEGWEKYKVVDLQYNNQIVCVKRKIKNEKNLNI' A
#
# COMPACT_ATOMS: atom_id res chain seq x y z
N PRO A 1 12.43 1.78 13.89
CA PRO A 1 11.51 1.05 12.97
C PRO A 1 11.59 1.62 11.54
N ARG A 2 11.99 0.83 10.53
CA ARG A 2 11.85 1.25 9.13
C ARG A 2 10.47 0.79 8.64
N VAL A 3 9.49 1.68 8.79
CA VAL A 3 8.14 1.54 8.23
C VAL A 3 8.26 1.56 6.71
N GLY A 4 7.45 0.76 6.01
CA GLY A 4 7.47 0.70 4.56
C GLY A 4 7.24 2.05 3.90
N GLN A 5 7.78 2.21 2.68
CA GLN A 5 7.51 3.35 1.82
C GLN A 5 6.26 3.07 0.97
N GLN A 6 5.08 3.18 1.60
CA GLN A 6 3.80 3.14 0.90
C GLN A 6 3.19 4.54 0.83
N GLU A 7 2.75 4.94 -0.36
CA GLU A 7 1.96 6.15 -0.57
C GLU A 7 0.48 5.83 -0.37
N ILE A 8 -0.19 6.58 0.50
CA ILE A 8 -1.62 6.39 0.80
C ILE A 8 -2.43 7.42 0.00
N MET A 9 -3.18 6.95 -1.00
CA MET A 9 -4.12 7.78 -1.74
C MET A 9 -5.44 7.85 -0.98
N PHE A 10 -5.56 8.86 -0.12
CA PHE A 10 -6.75 9.09 0.70
C PHE A 10 -7.89 9.75 -0.10
N GLY A 11 -7.53 10.61 -1.06
CA GLY A 11 -8.47 11.41 -1.84
C GLY A 11 -9.15 12.51 -1.02
N ARG A 12 -10.43 12.75 -1.32
CA ARG A 12 -11.24 13.77 -0.62
C ARG A 12 -11.46 13.41 0.86
N PRO A 13 -11.73 14.39 1.74
CA PRO A 13 -11.99 14.15 3.16
C PRO A 13 -13.45 13.72 3.42
N ASP A 14 -13.99 12.88 2.57
CA ASP A 14 -15.28 12.20 2.71
C ASP A 14 -15.08 10.79 3.28
N ASP A 15 -16.08 10.30 4.04
CA ASP A 15 -16.11 8.97 4.65
C ASP A 15 -14.79 8.59 5.35
N VAL A 16 -14.26 9.54 6.12
CA VAL A 16 -12.92 9.49 6.71
C VAL A 16 -12.73 8.23 7.58
N GLU A 17 -13.73 7.91 8.38
CA GLU A 17 -13.75 6.74 9.25
C GLU A 17 -13.61 5.45 8.44
N VAL A 18 -14.41 5.30 7.37
CA VAL A 18 -14.38 4.13 6.48
C VAL A 18 -13.02 3.99 5.81
N LYS A 19 -12.40 5.10 5.39
CA LYS A 19 -11.05 5.08 4.79
C LYS A 19 -10.00 4.64 5.80
N PHE A 20 -10.08 5.10 7.05
CA PHE A 20 -9.17 4.64 8.11
C PHE A 20 -9.39 3.17 8.48
N GLU A 21 -10.63 2.66 8.46
CA GLU A 21 -10.91 1.24 8.66
C GLU A 21 -10.27 0.38 7.55
N LYS A 22 -10.38 0.82 6.29
CA LYS A 22 -9.69 0.17 5.16
C LYS A 22 -8.18 0.17 5.37
N LEU A 23 -7.61 1.31 5.76
CA LEU A 23 -6.17 1.43 6.01
C LEU A 23 -5.73 0.51 7.16
N LEU A 24 -6.52 0.43 8.23
CA LEU A 24 -6.26 -0.48 9.35
C LEU A 24 -6.32 -1.94 8.90
N SER A 25 -7.31 -2.31 8.08
CA SER A 25 -7.43 -3.65 7.51
C SER A 25 -6.21 -3.99 6.63
N PHE A 26 -5.71 -3.04 5.84
CA PHE A 26 -4.49 -3.22 5.07
C PHE A 26 -3.29 -3.57 5.98
N TYR A 27 -3.07 -2.81 7.06
CA TYR A 27 -1.94 -3.07 7.96
C TYR A 27 -2.11 -4.33 8.82
N LYS A 28 -3.34 -4.70 9.21
CA LYS A 28 -3.60 -5.88 10.04
C LYS A 28 -3.65 -7.19 9.24
N ASN A 29 -4.14 -7.14 8.01
CA ASN A 29 -4.47 -8.34 7.26
C ASN A 29 -3.59 -8.51 6.01
N ILE A 30 -3.26 -7.44 5.30
CA ILE A 30 -2.50 -7.55 4.03
C ILE A 30 -1.00 -7.58 4.32
N ILE A 31 -0.47 -6.63 5.09
CA ILE A 31 0.97 -6.52 5.38
C ILE A 31 1.56 -7.78 6.02
N PRO A 32 0.92 -8.43 7.03
CA PRO A 32 1.48 -9.64 7.63
C PRO A 32 1.55 -10.83 6.67
N ASN A 33 0.61 -10.90 5.71
CA ASN A 33 0.56 -11.98 4.73
C ASN A 33 1.48 -11.74 3.52
N GLU A 34 1.67 -10.48 3.14
CA GLU A 34 2.27 -10.12 1.85
C GLU A 34 3.63 -9.43 1.95
N GLY A 35 3.97 -8.90 3.13
CA GLY A 35 5.19 -8.16 3.37
C GLY A 35 5.14 -6.68 2.98
N TRP A 36 6.01 -5.89 3.61
CA TRP A 36 6.07 -4.43 3.48
C TRP A 36 6.47 -3.93 2.08
N GLU A 37 7.23 -4.74 1.35
CA GLU A 37 7.86 -4.34 0.09
C GLU A 37 6.99 -4.63 -1.15
N LYS A 38 5.89 -5.36 -0.99
CA LYS A 38 5.04 -5.81 -2.11
C LYS A 38 4.32 -4.65 -2.79
N TYR A 39 3.81 -3.70 -2.01
CA TYR A 39 2.98 -2.60 -2.50
C TYR A 39 3.66 -1.26 -2.28
N LYS A 40 3.57 -0.38 -3.29
CA LYS A 40 4.09 1.00 -3.22
C LYS A 40 2.99 2.05 -3.03
N VAL A 41 1.75 1.76 -3.43
CA VAL A 41 0.60 2.65 -3.31
C VAL A 41 -0.58 1.87 -2.77
N VAL A 42 -1.32 2.47 -1.84
CA VAL A 42 -2.59 1.97 -1.30
C VAL A 42 -3.65 3.04 -1.52
N ASP A 43 -4.65 2.75 -2.34
CA ASP A 43 -5.73 3.67 -2.68
C ASP A 43 -7.03 3.30 -1.97
N LEU A 44 -7.53 4.27 -1.19
CA LEU A 44 -8.68 4.14 -0.31
C LEU A 44 -9.95 4.80 -0.89
N GLN A 45 -9.83 5.46 -2.04
CA GLN A 45 -10.90 6.25 -2.66
C GLN A 45 -12.01 5.38 -3.27
N TYR A 46 -11.72 4.10 -3.52
CA TYR A 46 -12.69 3.17 -4.10
C TYR A 46 -13.61 2.59 -3.03
N ASN A 47 -14.92 2.65 -3.27
CA ASN A 47 -15.92 2.08 -2.37
C ASN A 47 -15.75 0.56 -2.24
N ASN A 48 -15.88 0.06 -1.01
CA ASN A 48 -15.87 -1.37 -0.64
C ASN A 48 -14.62 -2.17 -1.02
N GLN A 49 -13.54 -1.53 -1.46
CA GLN A 49 -12.30 -2.21 -1.82
C GLN A 49 -11.06 -1.38 -1.46
N ILE A 50 -9.93 -2.07 -1.36
CA ILE A 50 -8.60 -1.47 -1.21
C ILE A 50 -7.84 -1.80 -2.49
N VAL A 51 -7.39 -0.77 -3.22
CA VAL A 51 -6.66 -0.96 -4.47
C VAL A 51 -5.18 -0.71 -4.22
N CYS A 52 -4.33 -1.70 -4.52
CA CYS A 52 -2.89 -1.60 -4.29
C CYS A 52 -2.09 -1.67 -5.60
N VAL A 53 -1.09 -0.80 -5.73
CA VAL A 53 -0.13 -0.87 -6.83
C VAL A 53 1.11 -1.59 -6.35
N LYS A 54 1.48 -2.70 -7.00
CA LYS A 54 2.69 -3.45 -6.69
C LYS A 54 3.95 -2.60 -6.95
N ARG A 55 4.95 -2.75 -6.09
CA ARG A 55 6.27 -2.17 -6.32
C ARG A 55 6.89 -2.87 -7.54
N LYS A 56 7.45 -2.10 -8.48
CA LYS A 56 8.24 -2.68 -9.57
C LYS A 56 9.53 -3.20 -8.97
N ILE A 57 9.79 -4.49 -9.12
CA ILE A 57 11.10 -5.06 -8.77
C ILE A 57 12.08 -4.59 -9.84
N LYS A 58 13.04 -3.72 -9.48
CA LYS A 58 14.20 -3.51 -10.35
C LYS A 58 15.02 -4.79 -10.25
N ASN A 59 15.09 -5.56 -11.35
CA ASN A 59 16.11 -6.58 -11.47
C ASN A 59 17.45 -5.88 -11.67
N GLU A 60 18.19 -5.64 -10.58
CA GLU A 60 19.60 -5.23 -10.61
C GLU A 60 20.48 -6.42 -11.01
N LYS A 61 20.30 -6.94 -12.23
CA LYS A 61 21.25 -7.87 -12.87
C LYS A 61 22.12 -7.20 -13.94
N ASN A 62 22.18 -5.87 -13.95
CA ASN A 62 23.18 -5.13 -14.71
C ASN A 62 23.71 -4.00 -13.82
N LEU A 63 24.48 -4.35 -12.79
CA LEU A 63 25.56 -3.46 -12.36
C LEU A 63 26.83 -4.02 -13.00
N ASN A 64 27.39 -3.21 -13.88
CA ASN A 64 28.37 -3.55 -14.90
C ASN A 64 29.59 -4.31 -14.37
N ILE A 65 30.03 -5.23 -15.23
CA ILE A 65 31.36 -5.83 -15.33
C ILE A 65 32.41 -4.72 -15.35
#